data_AF-A0A3N5H5D1-F1
#
_entry.id   AF-A0A3N5H5D1-F1
#
_cell.length_a   1.000
_cell.length_b   1.000
_cell.length_c   1.000
_cell.angle_alpha   90.00
_cell.angle_beta   90.00
_cell.angle_gamma   90.00
#
_symmetry.space_group_name_H-M   'P 1'
#
loop_
_entity.id
_entity.type
_entity.pdbx_description
1 polymer ?
#
loop_
_entity_poly.entity_id
_entity_poly.type
_entity_poly.pdbx_seq_one_letter_code
_entity_poly.pdbx_strand_id
1 'polypeptide(L)'
;ARQPELVAKDRRVEFLLHHPVGIVRAALDPAAKLSNPRKSGTLDVVDVTTAQGDTLTLAVDSTTHLPVSVTSMSYNANLGDVAIETAFANYQDVDGLKLPGRLTTKTDKYPTADITVAKNTVNAEAADLAAPAEVKSGPAPSPTAMVTVEEVGKGIWFLAGGSHNSVLVEFADHMELIEAPQNDTRALAVIAKARELKSDKPLTKVLVSHHHFDHSGGIRAAISEGLTLVTHETNKTLFEDLAQRKHSVVQDALAKNPKPLQIETVGNEAVVKDAGRTMQIYHVDGSNHAESMVMVYFPAERLLVQADLYKPANPNAARLPNLIENIQKRKVRVDRHVPLHGPVTSQAQFTKVLETLKVPAATSN
;
A
#
# COMPACT_ATOMS: atom_id res chain seq x y z
N ALA A 1 15.07 -11.01 -11.31
CA ALA A 1 14.04 -11.95 -11.80
C ALA A 1 13.13 -11.22 -12.78
N ARG A 2 12.51 -11.93 -13.72
CA ARG A 2 11.43 -11.37 -14.55
C ARG A 2 10.31 -10.85 -13.64
N GLN A 3 9.61 -9.79 -14.03
CA GLN A 3 8.42 -9.29 -13.31
C GLN A 3 7.14 -9.91 -13.90
N PRO A 4 6.03 -9.99 -13.15
CA PRO A 4 4.73 -10.38 -13.70
C PRO A 4 4.33 -9.51 -14.89
N GLU A 5 3.57 -10.07 -15.84
CA GLU A 5 3.21 -9.37 -17.08
C GLU A 5 2.40 -8.09 -16.83
N LEU A 6 1.51 -8.11 -15.83
CA LEU A 6 0.76 -6.92 -15.43
C LEU A 6 1.69 -5.80 -14.92
N VAL A 7 2.67 -6.13 -14.07
CA VAL A 7 3.66 -5.16 -13.58
C VAL A 7 4.50 -4.60 -14.73
N ALA A 8 4.92 -5.46 -15.67
CA ALA A 8 5.65 -5.03 -16.85
C ALA A 8 4.81 -4.10 -17.75
N LYS A 9 3.52 -4.42 -17.93
CA LYS A 9 2.56 -3.57 -18.63
C LYS A 9 2.39 -2.22 -17.93
N ASP A 10 2.11 -2.20 -16.63
CA ASP A 10 1.91 -0.95 -15.87
C ASP A 10 3.14 -0.05 -15.96
N ARG A 11 4.35 -0.62 -15.82
CA ARG A 11 5.61 0.13 -15.98
C ARG A 11 5.81 0.68 -17.38
N ARG A 12 5.47 -0.12 -18.41
CA ARG A 12 5.52 0.35 -19.81
C ARG A 12 4.56 1.51 -20.03
N VAL A 13 3.32 1.37 -19.56
CA VAL A 13 2.28 2.40 -19.67
C VAL A 13 2.71 3.67 -18.94
N GLU A 14 3.14 3.56 -17.69
CA GLU A 14 3.58 4.67 -16.84
C GLU A 14 4.76 5.46 -17.45
N PHE A 15 5.82 4.78 -17.88
CA PHE A 15 7.05 5.48 -18.29
C PHE A 15 7.10 5.83 -19.78
N LEU A 16 6.44 5.04 -20.64
CA LEU A 16 6.47 5.28 -22.09
C LEU A 16 5.22 5.99 -22.57
N LEU A 17 4.03 5.54 -22.15
CA LEU A 17 2.77 5.99 -22.74
C LEU A 17 2.15 7.17 -21.98
N HIS A 18 2.49 7.37 -20.71
CA HIS A 18 2.16 8.60 -19.96
C HIS A 18 3.20 9.73 -20.17
N HIS A 19 3.74 9.81 -21.40
CA HIS A 19 4.61 10.89 -21.85
C HIS A 19 4.22 11.30 -23.28
N PRO A 20 4.19 12.62 -23.63
CA PRO A 20 3.65 13.09 -24.90
C PRO A 20 4.36 12.49 -26.12
N VAL A 21 5.68 12.39 -26.08
CA VAL A 21 6.46 11.77 -27.17
C VAL A 21 6.07 10.31 -27.37
N GLY A 22 5.91 9.55 -26.28
CA GLY A 22 5.66 8.12 -26.37
C GLY A 22 4.25 7.80 -26.84
N ILE A 23 3.22 8.50 -26.32
CA ILE A 23 1.85 8.29 -26.77
C ILE A 23 1.62 8.75 -28.22
N VAL A 24 2.23 9.87 -28.65
CA VAL A 24 2.12 10.33 -30.04
C VAL A 24 2.79 9.34 -30.98
N ARG A 25 4.00 8.85 -30.63
CA ARG A 25 4.64 7.79 -31.42
C ARG A 25 3.81 6.51 -31.47
N ALA A 26 3.19 6.11 -30.36
CA ALA A 26 2.31 4.96 -30.32
C ALA A 26 1.04 5.15 -31.16
N ALA A 27 0.48 6.37 -31.21
CA ALA A 27 -0.68 6.70 -32.02
C ALA A 27 -0.38 6.76 -33.53
N LEU A 28 0.86 7.12 -33.89
CA LEU A 28 1.34 7.19 -35.28
C LEU A 28 1.85 5.84 -35.82
N ASP A 29 1.96 4.82 -34.98
CA ASP A 29 2.31 3.47 -35.42
C ASP A 29 1.21 2.92 -36.36
N PRO A 30 1.54 2.45 -37.58
CA PRO A 30 0.55 1.90 -38.51
C PRO A 30 -0.27 0.72 -37.96
N ALA A 31 0.24 0.01 -36.94
CA ALA A 31 -0.47 -1.08 -36.28
C ALA A 31 -1.35 -0.62 -35.10
N ALA A 32 -1.30 0.65 -34.72
CA ALA A 32 -2.19 1.20 -33.70
C ALA A 32 -3.60 1.45 -34.24
N LYS A 33 -4.58 1.39 -33.35
CA LYS A 33 -5.98 1.70 -33.64
C LYS A 33 -6.40 2.96 -32.90
N LEU A 34 -6.78 3.98 -33.64
CA LEU A 34 -7.42 5.19 -33.12
C LEU A 34 -8.93 5.05 -33.17
N SER A 35 -9.62 5.43 -32.10
CA SER A 35 -11.07 5.30 -32.01
C SER A 35 -11.69 6.40 -31.15
N ASN A 36 -13.01 6.54 -31.23
CA ASN A 36 -13.81 7.46 -30.42
C ASN A 36 -13.29 8.92 -30.41
N PRO A 37 -13.00 9.52 -31.59
CA PRO A 37 -12.61 10.92 -31.66
C PRO A 37 -13.76 11.81 -31.20
N ARG A 38 -13.48 12.73 -30.28
CA ARG A 38 -14.49 13.59 -29.67
C ARG A 38 -13.89 14.93 -29.23
N LYS A 39 -14.73 15.95 -29.15
CA LYS A 39 -14.38 17.25 -28.54
C LYS A 39 -14.74 17.25 -27.06
N SER A 40 -13.86 17.83 -26.25
CA SER A 40 -14.11 18.12 -24.83
C SER A 40 -13.66 19.54 -24.53
N GLY A 41 -14.58 20.50 -24.65
CA GLY A 41 -14.23 21.92 -24.57
C GLY A 41 -13.24 22.31 -25.67
N THR A 42 -12.06 22.83 -25.29
CA THR A 42 -10.98 23.18 -26.21
C THR A 42 -10.08 21.99 -26.59
N LEU A 43 -10.40 20.78 -26.15
CA LEU A 43 -9.56 19.59 -26.37
C LEU A 43 -10.14 18.68 -27.46
N ASP A 44 -9.26 18.20 -28.33
CA ASP A 44 -9.45 17.03 -29.18
C ASP A 44 -9.04 15.78 -28.41
N VAL A 45 -9.96 14.82 -28.28
CA VAL A 45 -9.75 13.61 -27.48
C VAL A 45 -9.91 12.38 -28.36
N VAL A 46 -9.00 11.43 -28.24
CA VAL A 46 -8.98 10.18 -29.01
C VAL A 46 -8.55 9.02 -28.13
N ASP A 47 -9.16 7.85 -28.34
CA ASP A 47 -8.76 6.62 -27.67
C ASP A 47 -7.74 5.90 -28.56
N VAL A 48 -6.55 5.66 -28.01
CA VAL A 48 -5.40 5.02 -28.68
C VAL A 48 -5.27 3.60 -28.14
N THR A 49 -5.39 2.60 -29.02
CA THR A 49 -4.96 1.23 -28.75
C THR A 49 -3.63 0.97 -29.45
N THR A 50 -2.56 0.75 -28.69
CA THR A 50 -1.22 0.54 -29.24
C THR A 50 -1.12 -0.81 -29.96
N ALA A 51 -0.06 -1.02 -30.74
CA ALA A 51 0.22 -2.31 -31.39
C ALA A 51 0.32 -3.49 -30.40
N GLN A 52 0.64 -3.22 -29.13
CA GLN A 52 0.71 -4.23 -28.06
C GLN A 52 -0.62 -4.43 -27.33
N GLY A 53 -1.68 -3.71 -27.74
CA GLY A 53 -3.02 -3.81 -27.15
C GLY A 53 -3.24 -2.95 -25.90
N ASP A 54 -2.33 -2.02 -25.57
CA ASP A 54 -2.55 -1.08 -24.46
C ASP A 54 -3.52 0.02 -24.90
N THR A 55 -4.57 0.26 -24.11
CA THR A 55 -5.58 1.29 -24.42
C THR A 55 -5.43 2.50 -23.50
N LEU A 56 -5.32 3.68 -24.10
CA LEU A 56 -5.21 4.97 -23.42
C LEU A 56 -6.10 6.01 -24.10
N THR A 57 -6.46 7.06 -23.39
CA THR A 57 -7.12 8.25 -23.92
C THR A 57 -6.09 9.38 -24.01
N LEU A 58 -5.89 9.93 -25.20
CA LEU A 58 -5.03 11.09 -25.43
C LEU A 58 -5.91 12.33 -25.63
N ALA A 59 -5.66 13.38 -24.85
CA ALA A 59 -6.24 14.70 -25.04
C ALA A 59 -5.20 15.66 -25.61
N VAL A 60 -5.57 16.42 -26.63
CA VAL A 60 -4.73 17.37 -27.37
C VAL A 60 -5.42 18.72 -27.39
N ASP A 61 -4.69 19.81 -27.20
CA ASP A 61 -5.25 21.15 -27.32
C ASP A 61 -5.59 21.47 -28.78
N SER A 62 -6.81 21.93 -29.05
CA SER A 62 -7.30 22.14 -30.42
C SER A 62 -6.59 23.28 -31.16
N THR A 63 -5.91 24.18 -30.45
CA THR A 63 -5.28 25.38 -31.02
C THR A 63 -3.78 25.20 -31.19
N THR A 64 -3.11 24.73 -30.15
CA THR A 64 -1.66 24.54 -30.14
C THR A 64 -1.25 23.18 -30.70
N HIS A 65 -2.21 22.25 -30.80
CA HIS A 65 -2.00 20.86 -31.22
C HIS A 65 -1.02 20.07 -30.32
N LEU A 66 -0.79 20.55 -29.10
CA LEU A 66 0.07 19.89 -28.11
C LEU A 66 -0.74 18.92 -27.25
N PRO A 67 -0.20 17.73 -26.92
CA PRO A 67 -0.80 16.85 -25.93
C PRO A 67 -1.00 17.56 -24.58
N VAL A 68 -2.20 17.47 -24.02
CA VAL A 68 -2.54 18.06 -22.71
C VAL A 68 -2.54 17.00 -21.62
N SER A 69 -3.07 15.81 -21.90
CA SER A 69 -3.06 14.72 -20.94
C SER A 69 -3.17 13.34 -21.60
N VAL A 70 -2.77 12.32 -20.85
CA VAL A 70 -3.02 10.91 -21.15
C VAL A 70 -3.72 10.27 -19.97
N THR A 71 -4.75 9.48 -20.25
CA THR A 71 -5.47 8.69 -19.24
C THR A 71 -5.41 7.21 -19.59
N SER A 72 -5.18 6.34 -18.61
CA SER A 72 -5.30 4.88 -18.75
C SER A 72 -6.02 4.28 -17.55
N MET A 73 -6.60 3.09 -17.74
CA MET A 73 -7.16 2.30 -16.64
C MET A 73 -6.11 1.33 -16.13
N SER A 74 -5.96 1.25 -14.81
CA SER A 74 -5.07 0.30 -14.14
C SER A 74 -5.75 -0.30 -12.91
N TYR A 75 -5.04 -1.19 -12.23
CA TYR A 75 -5.46 -1.86 -11.01
C TYR A 75 -4.61 -1.40 -9.83
N ASN A 76 -5.26 -1.14 -8.70
CA ASN A 76 -4.65 -0.87 -7.41
C ASN A 76 -5.21 -1.85 -6.37
N ALA A 77 -4.37 -2.37 -5.49
CA ALA A 77 -4.80 -3.36 -4.49
C ALA A 77 -5.95 -2.86 -3.59
N ASN A 78 -5.90 -1.59 -3.19
CA ASN A 78 -6.91 -0.97 -2.34
C ASN A 78 -8.04 -0.36 -3.16
N LEU A 79 -7.68 0.38 -4.21
CA LEU A 79 -8.63 1.18 -4.99
C LEU A 79 -9.27 0.39 -6.15
N GLY A 80 -8.93 -0.87 -6.35
CA GLY A 80 -9.46 -1.66 -7.45
C GLY A 80 -9.17 -1.02 -8.81
N ASP A 81 -10.22 -0.86 -9.61
CA ASP A 81 -10.15 -0.18 -10.90
C ASP A 81 -9.93 1.33 -10.68
N VAL A 82 -8.86 1.87 -11.25
CA VAL A 82 -8.50 3.29 -11.15
C VAL A 82 -8.17 3.87 -12.51
N ALA A 83 -8.53 5.14 -12.70
CA ALA A 83 -8.07 5.94 -13.84
C ALA A 83 -6.80 6.69 -13.43
N ILE A 84 -5.70 6.43 -14.12
CA ILE A 84 -4.48 7.21 -13.98
C ILE A 84 -4.49 8.24 -15.07
N GLU A 85 -4.36 9.52 -14.72
CA GLU A 85 -4.23 10.62 -15.67
C GLU A 85 -2.93 11.37 -15.41
N THR A 86 -2.13 11.57 -16.46
CA THR A 86 -0.96 12.44 -16.43
C THR A 86 -1.21 13.64 -17.33
N ALA A 87 -1.16 14.84 -16.76
CA ALA A 87 -1.27 16.10 -17.46
C ALA A 87 0.11 16.71 -17.72
N PHE A 88 0.24 17.41 -18.85
CA PHE A 88 1.47 18.01 -19.33
C PHE A 88 1.34 19.52 -19.39
N ALA A 89 2.32 20.23 -18.85
CA ALA A 89 2.32 21.69 -18.83
C ALA A 89 3.73 22.26 -19.04
N ASN A 90 3.79 23.59 -19.16
CA ASN A 90 5.04 24.35 -19.30
C ASN A 90 5.91 23.85 -20.46
N TYR A 91 5.30 23.69 -21.64
CA TYR A 91 6.02 23.24 -22.83
C TYR A 91 7.17 24.18 -23.20
N GLN A 92 8.32 23.59 -23.54
CA GLN A 92 9.54 24.27 -23.94
C GLN A 92 10.01 23.75 -25.30
N ASP A 93 10.64 24.61 -26.10
CA ASP A 93 11.35 24.19 -27.31
C ASP A 93 12.68 23.55 -26.93
N VAL A 94 12.91 22.32 -27.40
CA VAL A 94 14.13 21.56 -27.20
C VAL A 94 14.46 20.85 -28.50
N ASP A 95 15.52 21.30 -29.17
CA ASP A 95 15.98 20.75 -30.46
C ASP A 95 14.87 20.60 -31.51
N GLY A 96 13.97 21.59 -31.58
CA GLY A 96 12.85 21.62 -32.53
C GLY A 96 11.59 20.85 -32.10
N LEU A 97 11.59 20.25 -30.90
CA LEU A 97 10.42 19.60 -30.31
C LEU A 97 9.86 20.43 -29.15
N LYS A 98 8.52 20.50 -29.04
CA LYS A 98 7.84 21.01 -27.86
C LYS A 98 7.75 19.90 -26.82
N LEU A 99 8.48 20.02 -25.70
CA LEU A 99 8.52 19.02 -24.62
C LEU A 99 8.01 19.62 -23.30
N PRO A 100 7.31 18.85 -22.45
CA PRO A 100 6.72 19.37 -21.22
C PRO A 100 7.78 19.68 -20.17
N GLY A 101 7.61 20.82 -19.49
CA GLY A 101 8.40 21.23 -18.33
C GLY A 101 7.79 20.80 -16.99
N ARG A 102 6.53 20.32 -16.99
CA ARG A 102 5.86 19.78 -15.81
C ARG A 102 4.94 18.62 -16.16
N LEU A 103 4.98 17.57 -15.35
CA LEU A 103 4.07 16.43 -15.43
C LEU A 103 3.35 16.28 -14.09
N THR A 104 2.03 16.26 -14.11
CA THR A 104 1.23 16.05 -12.90
C THR A 104 0.36 14.81 -13.09
N THR A 105 0.50 13.84 -12.19
CA THR A 105 -0.23 12.56 -12.27
C THR A 105 -1.23 12.46 -11.13
N LYS A 106 -2.48 12.11 -11.46
CA LYS A 106 -3.52 11.75 -10.51
C LYS A 106 -3.98 10.31 -10.72
N THR A 107 -4.29 9.63 -9.62
CA THR A 107 -5.02 8.36 -9.60
C THR A 107 -6.43 8.66 -9.11
N ASP A 108 -7.41 8.51 -9.99
CA ASP A 108 -8.76 9.08 -9.87
C ASP A 108 -8.71 10.58 -9.51
N LYS A 109 -9.11 10.91 -8.27
CA LYS A 109 -9.12 12.27 -7.72
C LYS A 109 -7.87 12.62 -6.92
N TYR A 110 -6.99 11.66 -6.66
CA TYR A 110 -5.85 11.83 -5.75
C TYR A 110 -4.59 12.20 -6.54
N PRO A 111 -3.92 13.33 -6.24
CA PRO A 111 -2.62 13.63 -6.82
C PRO A 111 -1.59 12.63 -6.30
N THR A 112 -0.78 12.07 -7.20
CA THR A 112 0.20 11.02 -6.88
C THR A 112 1.62 11.39 -7.32
N ALA A 113 1.76 12.30 -8.29
CA ALA A 113 3.05 12.88 -8.63
C ALA A 113 2.90 14.31 -9.15
N ASP A 114 3.88 15.15 -8.85
CA ASP A 114 4.06 16.46 -9.46
C ASP A 114 5.54 16.67 -9.74
N ILE A 115 5.90 16.60 -11.02
CA ILE A 115 7.28 16.52 -11.49
C ILE A 115 7.57 17.79 -12.29
N THR A 116 8.51 18.59 -11.80
CA THR A 116 9.11 19.67 -12.59
C THR A 116 10.33 19.12 -13.33
N VAL A 117 10.31 19.21 -14.65
CA VAL A 117 11.40 18.71 -15.49
C VAL A 117 12.50 19.76 -15.55
N ALA A 118 13.64 19.47 -14.93
CA ALA A 118 14.78 20.38 -14.90
C ALA A 118 15.46 20.52 -16.28
N LYS A 119 15.49 19.44 -17.07
CA LYS A 119 16.09 19.43 -18.40
C LYS A 119 15.47 18.33 -19.25
N ASN A 120 15.13 18.67 -20.48
CA ASN A 120 14.87 17.71 -21.55
C ASN A 120 16.07 17.71 -22.51
N THR A 121 16.45 16.55 -23.05
CA THR A 121 17.50 16.43 -24.08
C THR A 121 17.00 15.47 -25.15
N VAL A 122 17.13 15.86 -26.42
CA VAL A 122 16.69 15.05 -27.56
C VAL A 122 17.90 14.31 -28.14
N ASN A 123 17.71 13.06 -28.54
CA ASN A 123 18.76 12.22 -29.14
C ASN A 123 20.05 12.09 -28.32
N ALA A 124 19.97 12.23 -26.99
CA ALA A 124 21.08 11.93 -26.10
C ALA A 124 21.45 10.45 -26.18
N GLU A 125 22.75 10.15 -26.03
CA GLU A 125 23.18 8.77 -25.84
C GLU A 125 22.57 8.24 -24.53
N ALA A 126 21.80 7.17 -24.65
CA ALA A 126 21.28 6.41 -23.52
C ALA A 126 22.12 5.14 -23.36
N ALA A 127 22.39 4.76 -22.11
CA ALA A 127 22.95 3.44 -21.83
C ALA A 127 22.02 2.33 -22.35
N ASP A 128 22.56 1.12 -22.55
CA ASP A 128 21.71 -0.03 -22.86
C ASP A 128 20.81 -0.35 -21.66
N LEU A 129 19.51 -0.09 -21.83
CA LEU A 129 18.47 -0.37 -20.85
C LEU A 129 17.83 -1.76 -21.06
N ALA A 130 18.35 -2.55 -22.00
CA ALA A 130 17.87 -3.91 -22.20
C ALA A 130 18.12 -4.75 -20.95
N ALA A 131 17.07 -5.42 -20.47
CA ALA A 131 17.25 -6.45 -19.45
C ALA A 131 18.19 -7.57 -19.97
N PRO A 132 19.06 -8.13 -19.11
CA PRO A 132 19.92 -9.28 -19.46
C PRO A 132 19.11 -10.43 -20.05
N ALA A 133 19.71 -11.18 -20.99
CA ALA A 133 19.03 -12.25 -21.72
C ALA A 133 18.45 -13.31 -20.76
N GLU A 134 19.21 -13.64 -19.71
CA GLU A 134 18.85 -14.61 -18.68
C GLU A 134 17.62 -14.16 -17.88
N VAL A 135 17.45 -12.84 -17.68
CA VAL A 135 16.28 -12.28 -17.00
C VAL A 135 15.06 -12.31 -17.92
N LYS A 136 15.24 -12.04 -19.23
CA LYS A 136 14.15 -12.06 -20.22
C LYS A 136 13.61 -13.48 -20.45
N SER A 137 14.49 -14.48 -20.52
CA SER A 137 14.11 -15.88 -20.74
C SER A 137 13.64 -16.60 -19.47
N GLY A 138 13.81 -15.98 -18.30
CA GLY A 138 13.38 -16.57 -17.03
C GLY A 138 11.85 -16.72 -16.94
N PRO A 139 11.37 -17.71 -16.18
CA PRO A 139 9.94 -17.86 -15.93
C PRO A 139 9.38 -16.61 -15.23
N ALA A 140 8.14 -16.25 -15.56
CA ALA A 140 7.45 -15.22 -14.80
C ALA A 140 7.24 -15.73 -13.36
N PRO A 141 7.53 -14.93 -12.32
CA PRO A 141 7.36 -15.37 -10.95
C PRO A 141 5.87 -15.55 -10.66
N SER A 142 5.52 -16.70 -10.06
CA SER A 142 4.22 -16.86 -9.42
C SER A 142 4.26 -16.14 -8.07
N PRO A 143 3.32 -15.23 -7.79
CA PRO A 143 3.28 -14.54 -6.51
C PRO A 143 2.90 -15.55 -5.42
N THR A 144 3.89 -16.02 -4.66
CA THR A 144 3.69 -16.81 -3.44
C THR A 144 4.16 -15.97 -2.25
N ALA A 145 3.29 -15.76 -1.27
CA ALA A 145 3.68 -15.15 -0.01
C ALA A 145 4.14 -16.24 0.96
N MET A 146 5.42 -16.21 1.33
CA MET A 146 5.93 -17.02 2.44
C MET A 146 5.38 -16.45 3.75
N VAL A 147 5.03 -17.32 4.70
CA VAL A 147 4.69 -16.91 6.06
C VAL A 147 5.58 -17.65 7.04
N THR A 148 6.46 -16.90 7.72
CA THR A 148 7.28 -17.43 8.82
C THR A 148 6.60 -17.10 10.15
N VAL A 149 6.75 -17.98 11.13
CA VAL A 149 6.06 -17.86 12.42
C VAL A 149 7.08 -17.79 13.55
N GLU A 150 6.95 -16.79 14.41
CA GLU A 150 7.70 -16.68 15.67
C GLU A 150 6.70 -16.49 16.82
N GLU A 151 6.72 -17.33 17.85
CA GLU A 151 5.94 -17.08 19.06
C GLU A 151 6.63 -15.99 19.89
N VAL A 152 5.95 -14.85 20.07
CA VAL A 152 6.50 -13.65 20.72
C VAL A 152 6.01 -13.46 22.16
N GLY A 153 4.99 -14.20 22.54
CA GLY A 153 4.40 -14.31 23.86
C GLY A 153 3.48 -15.53 23.87
N LYS A 154 3.07 -16.03 25.04
CA LYS A 154 2.24 -17.24 25.12
C LYS A 154 0.95 -17.04 24.31
N GLY A 155 0.81 -17.77 23.22
CA GLY A 155 -0.32 -17.67 22.30
C GLY A 155 -0.37 -16.36 21.48
N ILE A 156 0.74 -15.64 21.35
CA ILE A 156 0.90 -14.48 20.45
C ILE A 156 1.99 -14.85 19.44
N TRP A 157 1.66 -14.86 18.14
CA TRP A 157 2.62 -15.19 17.08
C TRP A 157 2.82 -14.04 16.12
N PHE A 158 4.07 -13.73 15.83
CA PHE A 158 4.46 -12.84 14.75
C PHE A 158 4.54 -13.61 13.44
N LEU A 159 3.77 -13.17 12.45
CA LEU A 159 3.62 -13.78 11.13
C LEU A 159 4.35 -12.93 10.09
N ALA A 160 5.61 -13.26 9.82
CA ALA A 160 6.48 -12.52 8.90
C ALA A 160 6.53 -13.15 7.49
N GLY A 161 7.45 -12.70 6.64
CA GLY A 161 7.67 -13.24 5.29
C GLY A 161 7.52 -12.24 4.13
N GLY A 162 7.34 -10.95 4.45
CA GLY A 162 7.36 -9.84 3.49
C GLY A 162 7.94 -8.58 4.10
N SER A 163 7.68 -7.42 3.50
CA SER A 163 8.02 -6.12 4.12
C SER A 163 7.06 -5.75 5.26
N HIS A 164 5.85 -6.31 5.25
CA HIS A 164 4.79 -6.05 6.23
C HIS A 164 4.34 -7.35 6.88
N ASN A 165 4.21 -7.29 8.21
CA ASN A 165 3.98 -8.45 9.05
C ASN A 165 2.65 -8.34 9.80
N SER A 166 2.18 -9.46 10.32
CA SER A 166 0.94 -9.55 11.09
C SER A 166 1.21 -10.19 12.44
N VAL A 167 0.28 -10.05 13.39
CA VAL A 167 0.34 -10.73 14.69
C VAL A 167 -0.94 -11.52 14.90
N LEU A 168 -0.81 -12.82 15.18
CA LEU A 168 -1.93 -13.66 15.58
C LEU A 168 -2.05 -13.67 17.11
N VAL A 169 -3.28 -13.53 17.59
CA VAL A 169 -3.60 -13.45 19.02
C VAL A 169 -4.61 -14.54 19.34
N GLU A 170 -4.21 -15.51 20.18
CA GLU A 170 -5.12 -16.53 20.72
C GLU A 170 -5.89 -16.01 21.94
N PHE A 171 -7.22 -16.11 21.87
CA PHE A 171 -8.12 -16.00 23.00
C PHE A 171 -8.57 -17.41 23.42
N ALA A 172 -9.36 -17.53 24.48
CA ALA A 172 -9.87 -18.78 25.04
C ALA A 172 -10.72 -19.55 24.03
N ASP A 173 -11.60 -18.86 23.29
CA ASP A 173 -12.58 -19.43 22.37
C ASP A 173 -12.38 -19.06 20.89
N HIS A 174 -11.50 -18.09 20.58
CA HIS A 174 -11.26 -17.62 19.21
C HIS A 174 -9.83 -17.11 19.01
N MET A 175 -9.55 -16.63 17.80
CA MET A 175 -8.34 -15.88 17.46
C MET A 175 -8.68 -14.56 16.77
N GLU A 176 -7.82 -13.58 16.97
CA GLU A 176 -7.83 -12.32 16.22
C GLU A 176 -6.49 -12.09 15.52
N LEU A 177 -6.53 -11.49 14.35
CA LEU A 177 -5.35 -11.09 13.58
C LEU A 177 -5.13 -9.59 13.74
N ILE A 178 -3.89 -9.16 13.92
CA ILE A 178 -3.46 -7.77 13.79
C ILE A 178 -2.73 -7.64 12.46
N GLU A 179 -3.27 -6.80 11.59
CA GLU A 179 -2.85 -6.44 10.25
C GLU A 179 -3.13 -7.47 9.15
N ALA A 180 -3.67 -7.00 8.03
CA ALA A 180 -3.79 -7.76 6.78
C ALA A 180 -3.14 -6.97 5.64
N PRO A 181 -1.80 -7.02 5.53
CA PRO A 181 -1.06 -6.03 4.77
C PRO A 181 -0.96 -6.35 3.27
N GLN A 182 -0.50 -5.36 2.51
CA GLN A 182 -0.06 -5.41 1.12
C GLN A 182 -1.13 -5.70 0.06
N ASN A 183 -1.66 -6.93 0.01
CA ASN A 183 -2.57 -7.41 -1.05
C ASN A 183 -3.15 -8.79 -0.70
N ASP A 184 -4.08 -9.28 -1.53
CA ASP A 184 -4.70 -10.60 -1.40
C ASP A 184 -3.72 -11.75 -1.22
N THR A 185 -2.63 -11.78 -2.00
CA THR A 185 -1.67 -12.90 -1.93
C THR A 185 -1.05 -12.99 -0.54
N ARG A 186 -0.65 -11.85 0.03
CA ARG A 186 -0.09 -11.81 1.39
C ARG A 186 -1.17 -12.07 2.44
N ALA A 187 -2.29 -11.37 2.36
CA ALA A 187 -3.34 -11.45 3.37
C ALA A 187 -3.95 -12.86 3.48
N LEU A 188 -4.28 -13.49 2.35
CA LEU A 188 -4.80 -14.86 2.32
C LEU A 188 -3.78 -15.87 2.86
N ALA A 189 -2.50 -15.71 2.55
CA ALA A 189 -1.45 -16.59 3.08
C ALA A 189 -1.32 -16.46 4.61
N VAL A 190 -1.37 -15.22 5.14
CA VAL A 190 -1.37 -14.97 6.59
C VAL A 190 -2.60 -15.55 7.26
N ILE A 191 -3.80 -15.34 6.70
CA ILE A 191 -5.06 -15.87 7.24
C ILE A 191 -5.05 -17.40 7.24
N ALA A 192 -4.59 -18.02 6.14
CA ALA A 192 -4.46 -19.47 6.05
C ALA A 192 -3.49 -20.01 7.10
N LYS A 193 -2.30 -19.39 7.24
CA LYS A 193 -1.32 -19.80 8.26
C LYS A 193 -1.86 -19.61 9.68
N ALA A 194 -2.61 -18.54 9.94
CA ALA A 194 -3.23 -18.31 11.24
C ALA A 194 -4.21 -19.43 11.62
N ARG A 195 -5.08 -19.83 10.69
CA ARG A 195 -6.02 -20.95 10.89
C ARG A 195 -5.33 -22.30 11.06
N GLU A 196 -4.17 -22.49 10.43
CA GLU A 196 -3.36 -23.70 10.58
C GLU A 196 -2.73 -23.81 11.98
N LEU A 197 -2.25 -22.70 12.55
CA LEU A 197 -1.55 -22.69 13.84
C LEU A 197 -2.44 -23.14 15.01
N LYS A 198 -3.76 -22.86 14.94
CA LYS A 198 -4.76 -23.23 15.95
C LYS A 198 -6.09 -23.58 15.28
N SER A 199 -6.12 -24.73 14.63
CA SER A 199 -7.29 -25.19 13.86
C SER A 199 -8.55 -25.46 14.70
N ASP A 200 -8.40 -25.59 16.02
CA ASP A 200 -9.49 -25.78 16.97
C ASP A 200 -10.23 -24.48 17.32
N LYS A 201 -9.68 -23.31 16.96
CA LYS A 201 -10.26 -22.00 17.27
C LYS A 201 -10.60 -21.22 15.99
N PRO A 202 -11.78 -20.59 15.90
CA PRO A 202 -12.11 -19.74 14.77
C PRO A 202 -11.27 -18.46 14.78
N LEU A 203 -10.75 -18.07 13.61
CA LEU A 203 -10.27 -16.71 13.37
C LEU A 203 -11.47 -15.81 13.05
N THR A 204 -11.75 -14.82 13.90
CA THR A 204 -13.00 -14.06 13.85
C THR A 204 -12.81 -12.62 13.39
N LYS A 205 -11.69 -11.98 13.77
CA LYS A 205 -11.44 -10.56 13.50
C LYS A 205 -10.07 -10.29 12.91
N VAL A 206 -9.99 -9.17 12.19
CA VAL A 206 -8.72 -8.55 11.81
C VAL A 206 -8.71 -7.08 12.24
N LEU A 207 -7.71 -6.68 13.02
CA LEU A 207 -7.44 -5.30 13.39
C LEU A 207 -6.48 -4.68 12.39
N VAL A 208 -6.83 -3.54 11.79
CA VAL A 208 -5.95 -2.77 10.92
C VAL A 208 -5.46 -1.54 11.67
N SER A 209 -4.14 -1.35 11.72
CA SER A 209 -3.53 -0.31 12.56
C SER A 209 -3.82 1.12 12.07
N HIS A 210 -3.86 1.32 10.75
CA HIS A 210 -4.15 2.61 10.11
C HIS A 210 -4.48 2.43 8.61
N HIS A 211 -4.89 3.52 7.95
CA HIS A 211 -5.45 3.46 6.60
C HIS A 211 -4.43 3.33 5.45
N HIS A 212 -3.12 3.51 5.68
CA HIS A 212 -2.15 3.45 4.59
C HIS A 212 -2.22 2.11 3.84
N PHE A 213 -2.02 2.16 2.53
CA PHE A 213 -2.31 1.04 1.62
C PHE A 213 -1.45 -0.19 1.86
N ASP A 214 -0.25 -0.01 2.39
CA ASP A 214 0.65 -1.08 2.76
C ASP A 214 0.16 -1.90 3.98
N HIS A 215 -0.71 -1.31 4.80
CA HIS A 215 -1.43 -1.93 5.91
C HIS A 215 -2.86 -2.35 5.54
N SER A 216 -3.58 -1.55 4.76
CA SER A 216 -4.98 -1.82 4.39
C SER A 216 -5.16 -2.60 3.08
N GLY A 217 -4.08 -2.94 2.36
CA GLY A 217 -4.15 -3.60 1.05
C GLY A 217 -4.79 -5.00 1.05
N GLY A 218 -4.86 -5.66 2.21
CA GLY A 218 -5.48 -6.97 2.37
C GLY A 218 -6.87 -6.97 2.99
N ILE A 219 -7.50 -5.82 3.24
CA ILE A 219 -8.81 -5.78 3.92
C ILE A 219 -9.89 -6.51 3.14
N ARG A 220 -9.88 -6.41 1.81
CA ARG A 220 -10.88 -7.07 0.96
C ARG A 220 -10.73 -8.58 1.00
N ALA A 221 -9.51 -9.10 1.03
CA ALA A 221 -9.25 -10.51 1.30
C ALA A 221 -9.81 -10.94 2.66
N ALA A 222 -9.58 -10.16 3.73
CA ALA A 222 -10.15 -10.48 5.05
C ALA A 222 -11.69 -10.51 5.06
N ILE A 223 -12.34 -9.56 4.36
CA ILE A 223 -13.81 -9.55 4.22
C ILE A 223 -14.28 -10.80 3.47
N SER A 224 -13.61 -11.18 2.38
CA SER A 224 -13.93 -12.40 1.62
C SER A 224 -13.79 -13.67 2.46
N GLU A 225 -12.96 -13.62 3.49
CA GLU A 225 -12.76 -14.68 4.48
C GLU A 225 -13.79 -14.63 5.63
N GLY A 226 -14.65 -13.62 5.67
CA GLY A 226 -15.72 -13.45 6.65
C GLY A 226 -15.24 -12.88 7.98
N LEU A 227 -14.07 -12.24 8.01
CA LEU A 227 -13.53 -11.62 9.22
C LEU A 227 -14.17 -10.26 9.48
N THR A 228 -14.45 -9.97 10.75
CA THR A 228 -14.84 -8.62 11.18
C THR A 228 -13.62 -7.71 11.17
N LEU A 229 -13.72 -6.58 10.48
CA LEU A 229 -12.68 -5.56 10.42
C LEU A 229 -12.74 -4.68 11.67
N VAL A 230 -11.66 -4.58 12.41
CA VAL A 230 -11.49 -3.69 13.57
C VAL A 230 -10.55 -2.56 13.17
N THR A 231 -10.95 -1.31 13.38
CA THR A 231 -10.12 -0.14 13.03
C THR A 231 -10.50 1.07 13.87
N HIS A 232 -9.67 2.12 13.88
CA HIS A 232 -10.08 3.42 14.43
C HIS A 232 -11.32 3.98 13.72
N GLU A 233 -12.22 4.65 14.44
CA GLU A 233 -13.50 5.16 13.94
C GLU A 233 -13.36 6.10 12.74
N THR A 234 -12.27 6.86 12.66
CA THR A 234 -12.02 7.78 11.53
C THR A 234 -11.73 7.07 10.21
N ASN A 235 -11.42 5.77 10.22
CA ASN A 235 -11.23 4.97 8.99
C ASN A 235 -12.53 4.39 8.44
N LYS A 236 -13.64 4.45 9.19
CA LYS A 236 -14.87 3.70 8.86
C LYS A 236 -15.36 4.00 7.44
N THR A 237 -15.58 5.28 7.12
CA THR A 237 -16.07 5.69 5.79
C THR A 237 -15.10 5.25 4.68
N LEU A 238 -13.80 5.40 4.90
CA LEU A 238 -12.80 4.97 3.92
C LEU A 238 -12.88 3.46 3.67
N PHE A 239 -12.95 2.63 4.71
CA PHE A 239 -12.98 1.18 4.55
C PHE A 239 -14.31 0.67 3.99
N GLU A 240 -15.42 1.34 4.29
CA GLU A 240 -16.71 1.12 3.62
C GLU A 240 -16.61 1.41 2.11
N ASP A 241 -15.99 2.53 1.73
CA ASP A 241 -15.74 2.89 0.33
C ASP A 241 -14.86 1.83 -0.35
N LEU A 242 -13.72 1.46 0.26
CA LEU A 242 -12.79 0.46 -0.28
C LEU A 242 -13.46 -0.92 -0.48
N ALA A 243 -14.34 -1.34 0.43
CA ALA A 243 -15.08 -2.60 0.30
C ALA A 243 -16.07 -2.60 -0.88
N GLN A 244 -16.53 -1.43 -1.32
CA GLN A 244 -17.48 -1.29 -2.43
C GLN A 244 -16.82 -1.03 -3.79
N ARG A 245 -15.50 -0.78 -3.82
CA ARG A 245 -14.81 -0.49 -5.09
C ARG A 245 -14.90 -1.66 -6.06
N LYS A 246 -14.90 -1.32 -7.35
CA LYS A 246 -14.94 -2.28 -8.45
C LYS A 246 -13.55 -2.84 -8.70
N HIS A 247 -13.44 -4.16 -8.85
CA HIS A 247 -12.20 -4.87 -9.12
C HIS A 247 -12.40 -5.73 -10.38
N SER A 248 -12.60 -5.09 -11.54
CA SER A 248 -12.86 -5.78 -12.81
C SER A 248 -11.64 -5.90 -13.72
N VAL A 249 -10.62 -5.04 -13.54
CA VAL A 249 -9.32 -5.20 -14.22
C VAL A 249 -8.57 -6.41 -13.66
N VAL A 250 -8.53 -6.53 -12.33
CA VAL A 250 -8.06 -7.72 -11.62
C VAL A 250 -9.09 -8.09 -10.58
N GLN A 251 -9.68 -9.29 -10.72
CA GLN A 251 -10.64 -9.80 -9.74
C GLN A 251 -9.92 -10.24 -8.48
N ASP A 252 -10.12 -9.47 -7.42
CA ASP A 252 -9.61 -9.74 -6.08
C ASP A 252 -10.46 -10.80 -5.34
N ALA A 253 -10.04 -11.19 -4.15
CA ALA A 253 -10.66 -12.22 -3.35
C ALA A 253 -12.12 -11.89 -3.01
N LEU A 254 -12.42 -10.62 -2.69
CA LEU A 254 -13.79 -10.21 -2.39
C LEU A 254 -14.68 -10.15 -3.63
N ALA A 255 -14.16 -9.74 -4.80
CA ALA A 255 -14.91 -9.81 -6.05
C ALA A 255 -15.22 -11.27 -6.45
N LYS A 256 -14.32 -12.22 -6.16
CA LYS A 256 -14.52 -13.65 -6.43
C LYS A 256 -15.45 -14.34 -5.43
N ASN A 257 -15.40 -13.93 -4.15
CA ASN A 257 -16.20 -14.48 -3.07
C ASN A 257 -16.84 -13.34 -2.25
N PRO A 258 -17.94 -12.75 -2.75
CA PRO A 258 -18.57 -11.62 -2.09
C PRO A 258 -19.11 -11.98 -0.70
N LYS A 259 -18.72 -11.21 0.30
CA LYS A 259 -19.23 -11.27 1.67
C LYS A 259 -19.56 -9.88 2.19
N PRO A 260 -20.53 -9.74 3.10
CA PRO A 260 -20.83 -8.45 3.71
C PRO A 260 -19.66 -7.96 4.55
N LEU A 261 -19.34 -6.68 4.45
CA LEU A 261 -18.43 -6.02 5.38
C LEU A 261 -19.05 -6.00 6.78
N GLN A 262 -18.33 -6.57 7.74
CA GLN A 262 -18.58 -6.36 9.16
C GLN A 262 -17.46 -5.48 9.70
N ILE A 263 -17.80 -4.36 10.34
CA ILE A 263 -16.84 -3.39 10.85
C ILE A 263 -17.15 -3.02 12.30
N GLU A 264 -16.13 -3.11 13.13
CA GLU A 264 -16.11 -2.63 14.52
C GLU A 264 -15.11 -1.48 14.62
N THR A 265 -15.52 -0.39 15.26
CA THR A 265 -14.67 0.79 15.41
C THR A 265 -14.15 0.92 16.84
N VAL A 266 -12.90 1.33 16.97
CA VAL A 266 -12.31 1.79 18.23
C VAL A 266 -12.22 3.31 18.23
N GLY A 267 -12.58 3.94 19.35
CA GLY A 267 -12.28 5.35 19.58
C GLY A 267 -10.87 5.52 20.15
N ASN A 268 -10.73 6.33 21.19
CA ASN A 268 -9.44 6.58 21.83
C ASN A 268 -8.78 5.31 22.41
N GLU A 269 -9.58 4.43 23.04
CA GLU A 269 -9.09 3.19 23.64
C GLU A 269 -10.15 2.09 23.52
N ALA A 270 -9.70 0.84 23.44
CA ALA A 270 -10.56 -0.34 23.54
C ALA A 270 -9.82 -1.48 24.25
N VAL A 271 -10.58 -2.38 24.89
CA VAL A 271 -10.02 -3.56 25.57
C VAL A 271 -10.78 -4.80 25.10
N VAL A 272 -10.04 -5.77 24.56
CA VAL A 272 -10.53 -7.12 24.28
C VAL A 272 -9.97 -8.03 25.36
N LYS A 273 -10.84 -8.71 26.11
CA LYS A 273 -10.44 -9.51 27.26
C LYS A 273 -11.32 -10.74 27.43
N ASP A 274 -10.69 -11.84 27.81
CA ASP A 274 -11.35 -13.04 28.30
C ASP A 274 -10.56 -13.67 29.47
N ALA A 275 -10.83 -14.95 29.77
CA ALA A 275 -10.13 -15.69 30.81
C ALA A 275 -8.65 -15.97 30.48
N GLY A 276 -8.26 -15.95 29.21
CA GLY A 276 -6.92 -16.27 28.74
C GLY A 276 -6.03 -15.05 28.49
N ARG A 277 -6.60 -13.88 28.16
CA ARG A 277 -5.82 -12.70 27.75
C ARG A 277 -6.52 -11.37 27.96
N THR A 278 -5.71 -10.31 28.03
CA THR A 278 -6.15 -8.92 27.85
C THR A 278 -5.33 -8.28 26.73
N MET A 279 -6.01 -7.75 25.72
CA MET A 279 -5.45 -6.97 24.61
C MET A 279 -6.00 -5.54 24.71
N GLN A 280 -5.10 -4.55 24.78
CA GLN A 280 -5.46 -3.14 24.87
C GLN A 280 -5.12 -2.45 23.56
N ILE A 281 -6.08 -1.75 22.98
CA ILE A 281 -5.94 -0.99 21.73
C ILE A 281 -5.97 0.48 22.08
N TYR A 282 -4.97 1.22 21.62
CA TYR A 282 -4.81 2.65 21.92
C TYR A 282 -4.69 3.44 20.62
N HIS A 283 -5.56 4.42 20.44
CA HIS A 283 -5.34 5.50 19.49
C HIS A 283 -4.07 6.27 19.85
N VAL A 284 -3.29 6.63 18.84
CA VAL A 284 -2.00 7.29 19.01
C VAL A 284 -2.23 8.80 18.93
N ASP A 285 -2.27 9.43 20.10
CA ASP A 285 -2.51 10.86 20.22
C ASP A 285 -1.41 11.63 19.48
N GLY A 286 -1.79 12.60 18.64
CA GLY A 286 -0.85 13.46 17.92
C GLY A 286 0.03 12.69 16.93
N SER A 287 -0.43 11.55 16.41
CA SER A 287 0.35 10.76 15.45
C SER A 287 0.82 11.62 14.28
N ASN A 288 2.15 11.66 14.10
CA ASN A 288 2.78 12.31 12.96
C ASN A 288 2.95 11.36 11.75
N HIS A 289 2.24 10.23 11.77
CA HIS A 289 2.24 9.23 10.72
C HIS A 289 0.86 9.08 10.08
N ALA A 290 -0.18 8.83 10.89
CA ALA A 290 -1.55 8.76 10.42
C ALA A 290 -2.51 9.14 11.55
N GLU A 291 -3.47 10.03 11.27
CA GLU A 291 -4.46 10.47 12.28
C GLU A 291 -5.24 9.30 12.88
N SER A 292 -5.48 8.24 12.10
CA SER A 292 -6.23 7.05 12.52
C SER A 292 -5.39 5.99 13.25
N MET A 293 -4.12 6.27 13.55
CA MET A 293 -3.16 5.25 13.99
C MET A 293 -3.55 4.66 15.35
N VAL A 294 -3.56 3.33 15.44
CA VAL A 294 -3.65 2.61 16.71
C VAL A 294 -2.41 1.75 16.97
N MET A 295 -2.10 1.57 18.25
CA MET A 295 -1.12 0.60 18.75
C MET A 295 -1.82 -0.40 19.67
N VAL A 296 -1.31 -1.62 19.73
CA VAL A 296 -1.89 -2.72 20.52
C VAL A 296 -0.89 -3.18 21.57
N TYR A 297 -1.32 -3.21 22.84
CA TYR A 297 -0.50 -3.57 23.97
C TYR A 297 -1.06 -4.78 24.72
N PHE A 298 -0.16 -5.68 25.12
CA PHE A 298 -0.47 -6.90 25.86
C PHE A 298 0.18 -6.81 27.25
N PRO A 299 -0.58 -6.54 28.33
CA PRO A 299 -0.01 -6.25 29.64
C PRO A 299 0.72 -7.42 30.30
N ALA A 300 0.24 -8.64 30.12
CA ALA A 300 0.86 -9.83 30.73
C ALA A 300 2.22 -10.13 30.09
N GLU A 301 2.33 -9.93 28.77
CA GLU A 301 3.53 -10.16 27.97
C GLU A 301 4.44 -8.93 27.87
N ARG A 302 3.95 -7.74 28.29
CA ARG A 302 4.62 -6.44 28.13
C ARG A 302 5.08 -6.21 26.69
N LEU A 303 4.19 -6.56 25.76
CA LEU A 303 4.44 -6.55 24.33
C LEU A 303 3.65 -5.42 23.67
N LEU A 304 4.31 -4.62 22.85
CA LEU A 304 3.70 -3.50 22.13
C LEU A 304 3.81 -3.70 20.61
N VAL A 305 2.67 -3.89 19.95
CA VAL A 305 2.53 -3.85 18.49
C VAL A 305 2.25 -2.41 18.08
N GLN A 306 3.15 -1.81 17.32
CA GLN A 306 3.08 -0.36 17.00
C GLN A 306 3.16 -0.05 15.49
N ALA A 307 3.24 -1.09 14.65
CA ALA A 307 3.30 -0.98 13.21
C ALA A 307 4.38 0.00 12.71
N ASP A 308 3.98 1.19 12.28
CA ASP A 308 4.82 2.16 11.56
C ASP A 308 5.55 3.18 12.43
N LEU A 309 5.23 3.25 13.72
CA LEU A 309 5.80 4.24 14.63
C LEU A 309 7.30 4.00 14.89
N TYR A 310 7.74 2.75 14.78
CA TYR A 310 9.13 2.33 14.90
C TYR A 310 9.44 1.20 13.91
N LYS A 311 10.47 1.42 13.09
CA LYS A 311 10.98 0.47 12.09
C LYS A 311 12.47 0.23 12.36
N PRO A 312 12.88 -0.92 12.94
CA PRO A 312 14.27 -1.11 13.40
C PRO A 312 15.32 -0.96 12.30
N ALA A 313 15.03 -1.43 11.09
CA ALA A 313 15.98 -1.40 9.97
C ALA A 313 16.20 0.01 9.39
N ASN A 314 15.23 0.92 9.58
CA ASN A 314 15.32 2.30 9.13
C ASN A 314 14.52 3.21 10.08
N PRO A 315 15.06 3.46 11.28
CA PRO A 315 14.33 4.17 12.32
C PRO A 315 14.20 5.65 11.95
N ASN A 316 12.99 6.19 12.10
CA ASN A 316 12.72 7.60 11.81
C ASN A 316 12.74 8.41 13.12
N ALA A 317 13.80 9.18 13.34
CA ALA A 317 13.97 10.01 14.55
C ALA A 317 12.80 10.97 14.80
N ALA A 318 12.08 11.42 13.77
CA ALA A 318 10.91 12.29 13.94
C ALA A 318 9.69 11.55 14.49
N ARG A 319 9.56 10.23 14.28
CA ARG A 319 8.39 9.42 14.73
C ARG A 319 8.52 8.95 16.18
N LEU A 320 9.74 8.68 16.63
CA LEU A 320 9.98 8.05 17.94
C LEU A 320 9.50 8.87 19.16
N PRO A 321 9.63 10.22 19.19
CA PRO A 321 9.10 11.01 20.30
C PRO A 321 7.61 10.78 20.55
N ASN A 322 6.80 10.75 19.49
CA ASN A 322 5.36 10.53 19.62
C ASN A 322 5.01 9.14 20.17
N LEU A 323 5.75 8.10 19.77
CA LEU A 323 5.60 6.76 20.35
C LEU A 323 5.95 6.75 21.85
N ILE A 324 7.05 7.41 22.23
CA ILE A 324 7.50 7.50 23.62
C ILE A 324 6.48 8.24 24.49
N GLU A 325 5.98 9.38 24.03
CA GLU A 325 4.94 10.15 24.71
C GLU A 325 3.69 9.31 24.96
N ASN A 326 3.24 8.55 23.95
CA ASN A 326 2.07 7.68 24.05
C ASN A 326 2.29 6.51 25.03
N ILE A 327 3.51 5.95 25.09
CA ILE A 327 3.91 4.92 26.08
C ILE A 327 3.89 5.51 27.50
N GLN A 328 4.49 6.68 27.70
CA GLN A 328 4.59 7.33 29.01
C GLN A 328 3.23 7.79 29.53
N LYS A 329 2.41 8.44 28.68
CA LYS A 329 1.07 8.91 29.03
C LYS A 329 0.21 7.77 29.58
N ARG A 330 0.31 6.58 28.99
CA ARG A 330 -0.46 5.38 29.37
C ARG A 330 0.21 4.53 30.43
N LYS A 331 1.44 4.87 30.83
CA LYS A 331 2.25 4.15 31.82
C LYS A 331 2.38 2.66 31.49
N VAL A 332 2.47 2.32 30.19
CA VAL A 332 2.65 0.94 29.74
C VAL A 332 4.11 0.55 29.84
N ARG A 333 4.38 -0.64 30.38
CA ARG A 333 5.74 -1.18 30.49
C ARG A 333 6.00 -2.09 29.31
N VAL A 334 6.96 -1.73 28.46
CA VAL A 334 7.27 -2.48 27.26
C VAL A 334 8.59 -3.22 27.45
N ASP A 335 8.56 -4.55 27.33
CA ASP A 335 9.75 -5.40 27.32
C ASP A 335 10.08 -5.83 25.85
N ARG A 336 9.07 -5.96 24.98
CA ARG A 336 9.22 -6.27 23.54
C ARG A 336 8.41 -5.33 22.64
N HIS A 337 9.06 -4.80 21.61
CA HIS A 337 8.44 -4.05 20.52
C HIS A 337 8.24 -4.97 19.32
N VAL A 338 7.02 -5.02 18.81
CA VAL A 338 6.65 -5.75 17.59
C VAL A 338 6.35 -4.72 16.50
N PRO A 339 7.39 -4.31 15.74
CA PRO A 339 7.19 -3.52 14.54
C PRO A 339 6.60 -4.41 13.46
N LEU A 340 5.59 -3.92 12.75
CA LEU A 340 5.07 -4.65 11.59
C LEU A 340 5.94 -4.45 10.35
N HIS A 341 7.08 -3.75 10.51
CA HIS A 341 8.15 -3.57 9.55
C HIS A 341 9.48 -4.05 10.14
N GLY A 342 10.03 -5.14 9.61
CA GLY A 342 11.26 -5.74 10.12
C GLY A 342 11.05 -6.64 11.34
N PRO A 343 12.12 -6.95 12.09
CA PRO A 343 12.09 -7.95 13.16
C PRO A 343 11.57 -7.40 14.49
N VAL A 344 11.09 -8.30 15.35
CA VAL A 344 10.77 -8.01 16.75
C VAL A 344 12.04 -7.59 17.51
N THR A 345 11.94 -6.58 18.37
CA THR A 345 13.09 -6.08 19.14
C THR A 345 12.79 -5.98 20.63
N SER A 346 13.81 -6.17 21.47
CA SER A 346 13.71 -5.93 22.90
C SER A 346 13.67 -4.43 23.22
N GLN A 347 13.18 -4.08 24.42
CA GLN A 347 13.27 -2.72 24.94
C GLN A 347 14.71 -2.20 24.97
N ALA A 348 15.70 -3.04 25.27
CA ALA A 348 17.10 -2.65 25.28
C ALA A 348 17.62 -2.27 23.88
N GLN A 349 17.21 -3.00 22.84
CA GLN A 349 17.54 -2.66 21.45
C GLN A 349 16.87 -1.34 21.05
N PHE A 350 15.61 -1.13 21.42
CA PHE A 350 14.91 0.13 21.18
C PHE A 350 15.63 1.31 21.86
N THR A 351 16.01 1.20 23.13
CA THR A 351 16.79 2.24 23.83
C THR A 351 18.09 2.56 23.12
N LYS A 352 18.83 1.54 22.64
CA LYS A 352 20.08 1.75 21.88
C LYS A 352 19.84 2.53 20.58
N VAL A 353 18.71 2.32 19.91
CA VAL A 353 18.32 3.10 18.73
C VAL A 353 18.06 4.56 19.12
N LEU A 354 17.36 4.81 20.23
CA LEU A 354 17.13 6.18 20.73
C LEU A 354 18.44 6.92 21.03
N GLU A 355 19.37 6.26 21.72
CA GLU A 355 20.70 6.80 22.01
C GLU A 355 21.47 7.15 20.73
N THR A 356 21.45 6.24 19.74
CA THR A 356 22.13 6.44 18.45
C THR A 356 21.56 7.63 17.69
N LEU A 357 20.24 7.81 17.75
CA LEU A 357 19.54 8.91 17.09
C LEU A 357 19.48 10.20 17.92
N LYS A 358 20.04 10.19 19.14
CA LYS A 358 19.95 11.29 20.12
C LYS A 358 18.51 11.71 20.42
N VAL A 359 17.58 10.76 20.36
CA VAL A 359 16.19 10.97 20.77
C VAL A 359 16.12 10.75 22.29
N PRO A 360 15.59 11.69 23.08
CA PRO A 360 15.42 11.49 24.52
C PRO A 360 14.65 10.21 24.81
N ALA A 361 15.20 9.35 25.67
CA ALA A 361 14.50 8.16 26.13
C ALA A 361 13.30 8.54 27.01
N ALA A 362 12.34 7.63 27.10
CA ALA A 362 11.26 7.75 28.08
C ALA A 362 11.87 7.90 29.49
N THR A 363 11.53 8.98 30.21
CA THR A 363 11.82 9.10 31.64
C THR A 363 11.11 7.95 32.37
N SER A 364 11.87 7.10 33.05
CA SER A 364 11.33 6.06 33.92
C SER A 364 10.54 6.71 35.05
N ASN A 365 9.24 6.38 35.16
CA ASN A 365 8.42 6.65 36.35
C ASN A 365 8.42 5.43 37.26
#